data_AF-A0A7X2IIM9-F1
#
_entry.id   AF-A0A7X2IIM9-F1
#
_cell.length_a   1.000
_cell.length_b   1.000
_cell.length_c   1.000
_cell.angle_alpha   90.00
_cell.angle_beta   90.00
_cell.angle_gamma   90.00
#
_symmetry.space_group_name_H-M   'P 1'
#
loop_
_entity.id
_entity.type
_entity.pdbx_description
1 polymer ?
#
loop_
_entity_poly.entity_id
_entity_poly.type
_entity_poly.pdbx_seq_one_letter_code
_entity_poly.pdbx_strand_id
1 'polypeptide(L)'
;MTVLHDNIHVFERGWLSSNNVLMLGRHDATLVDTGYVLHEQQTLALVRHALHGRRLDRIVNTHLHSDHCGGNAILQAHFGSATHIPVSEAGNVRHWDEDKLSFKATGQTCPRFSFDGTLSPGDKLTMADMAWDVLGAPGHDAHSLMLFCAQEGILISADALWQNGFGVIFPELDGESGFAEERATLDLIASLDARVVVPGHGAVFTDVAQALKRARTRLDFLSGNPARNAEYAVKVLLKFLLLEKQRMKVDDVPALFASLPIIVAASQRYLGKSPEEVAQWTVKQLVRACSARIEDGYLLNDG
;
A
#
# COMPACT_ATOMS: atom_id res chain seq x y z
N MET A 1 6.38 -18.46 17.11
CA MET A 1 5.01 -18.02 16.72
C MET A 1 4.87 -16.60 17.18
N THR A 2 4.59 -15.67 16.27
CA THR A 2 4.27 -14.28 16.61
C THR A 2 2.87 -14.27 17.20
N VAL A 3 2.76 -14.04 18.50
CA VAL A 3 1.45 -13.99 19.17
C VAL A 3 1.03 -12.53 19.20
N LEU A 4 0.14 -12.16 18.28
CA LEU A 4 -0.63 -10.92 18.39
C LEU A 4 -1.70 -11.09 19.47
N HIS A 5 -2.17 -9.99 20.03
CA HIS A 5 -3.30 -10.00 20.96
C HIS A 5 -4.53 -10.64 20.30
N ASP A 6 -5.30 -11.46 21.02
CA ASP A 6 -6.44 -12.24 20.47
C ASP A 6 -7.51 -11.39 19.76
N ASN A 7 -7.59 -10.12 20.15
CA ASN A 7 -8.49 -9.12 19.55
C ASN A 7 -7.96 -8.48 18.25
N ILE A 8 -6.80 -8.91 17.75
CA ILE A 8 -6.16 -8.41 16.53
C ILE A 8 -6.09 -9.55 15.52
N HIS A 9 -6.88 -9.43 14.45
CA HIS A 9 -6.94 -10.40 13.36
C HIS A 9 -6.29 -9.81 12.12
N VAL A 10 -5.15 -10.34 11.70
CA VAL A 10 -4.51 -9.94 10.43
C VAL A 10 -5.01 -10.84 9.32
N PHE A 11 -5.65 -10.24 8.32
CA PHE A 11 -5.95 -10.92 7.07
C PHE A 11 -4.76 -10.72 6.14
N GLU A 12 -3.80 -11.66 6.17
CA GLU A 12 -2.68 -11.65 5.23
C GLU A 12 -3.21 -11.85 3.80
N ARG A 13 -2.82 -10.94 2.89
CA ARG A 13 -3.29 -10.93 1.51
C ARG A 13 -2.13 -11.17 0.54
N GLY A 14 -2.48 -11.60 -0.68
CA GLY A 14 -1.52 -11.66 -1.79
C GLY A 14 -1.24 -10.28 -2.36
N TRP A 15 -0.14 -10.13 -3.11
CA TRP A 15 0.42 -8.87 -3.61
C TRP A 15 -0.52 -7.85 -4.26
N LEU A 16 -1.68 -8.28 -4.80
CA LEU A 16 -2.65 -7.35 -5.37
C LEU A 16 -3.42 -6.55 -4.29
N SER A 17 -3.42 -7.00 -3.04
CA SER A 17 -4.13 -6.33 -1.94
C SER A 17 -3.25 -6.23 -0.73
N SER A 18 -3.30 -5.10 -0.04
CA SER A 18 -2.66 -4.99 1.24
C SER A 18 -3.39 -5.81 2.31
N ASN A 19 -2.64 -6.14 3.36
CA ASN A 19 -3.14 -6.77 4.58
C ASN A 19 -4.22 -5.89 5.21
N ASN A 20 -5.21 -6.54 5.81
CA ASN A 20 -6.24 -5.84 6.58
C ASN A 20 -6.12 -6.23 8.05
N VAL A 21 -6.31 -5.27 8.96
CA VAL A 21 -6.18 -5.52 10.41
C VAL A 21 -7.52 -5.33 11.13
N LEU A 22 -8.13 -6.48 11.42
CA LEU A 22 -9.26 -6.77 12.30
C LEU A 22 -9.08 -6.37 13.76
N MET A 23 -9.49 -5.18 14.21
CA MET A 23 -9.43 -4.79 15.63
C MET A 23 -10.78 -4.95 16.33
N LEU A 24 -10.88 -5.84 17.33
CA LEU A 24 -12.11 -6.11 18.08
C LEU A 24 -12.05 -5.57 19.52
N GLY A 25 -12.69 -4.43 19.79
CA GLY A 25 -12.88 -3.94 21.16
C GLY A 25 -14.09 -4.59 21.84
N ARG A 26 -14.34 -4.29 23.12
CA ARG A 26 -15.54 -4.77 23.84
C ARG A 26 -16.85 -4.29 23.21
N HIS A 27 -16.87 -3.09 22.64
CA HIS A 27 -18.09 -2.45 22.15
C HIS A 27 -18.03 -2.02 20.69
N ASP A 28 -16.84 -1.99 20.09
CA ASP A 28 -16.61 -1.53 18.73
C ASP A 28 -15.66 -2.46 17.95
N ALA A 29 -15.74 -2.38 16.62
CA ALA A 29 -14.79 -3.01 15.72
C ALA A 29 -14.23 -2.00 14.73
N THR A 30 -12.90 -2.01 14.54
CA THR A 30 -12.21 -1.18 13.55
C THR A 30 -11.45 -2.06 12.58
N LEU A 31 -11.51 -1.75 11.29
CA LEU A 31 -10.68 -2.37 10.25
C LEU A 31 -9.65 -1.35 9.76
N VAL A 32 -8.37 -1.72 9.79
CA VAL A 32 -7.30 -0.94 9.16
C VAL A 32 -7.05 -1.48 7.75
N ASP A 33 -7.20 -0.61 6.75
CA ASP A 33 -7.14 -0.87 5.31
C ASP A 33 -8.09 -1.98 4.80
N THR A 34 -8.41 -1.96 3.50
CA THR A 34 -9.53 -2.72 2.93
C THR A 34 -9.20 -3.52 1.67
N GLY A 35 -7.93 -3.54 1.25
CA GLY A 35 -7.50 -4.31 0.09
C GLY A 35 -7.90 -3.64 -1.24
N TYR A 36 -7.72 -4.39 -2.34
CA TYR A 36 -8.05 -3.94 -3.70
C TYR A 36 -9.47 -4.31 -4.10
N VAL A 37 -10.06 -3.52 -5.01
CA VAL A 37 -11.45 -3.68 -5.44
C VAL A 37 -11.78 -5.06 -6.03
N LEU A 38 -10.85 -5.68 -6.77
CA LEU A 38 -11.08 -7.04 -7.29
C LEU A 38 -11.30 -8.08 -6.19
N HIS A 39 -10.81 -7.80 -4.98
CA HIS A 39 -10.96 -8.66 -3.83
C HIS A 39 -12.03 -8.16 -2.84
N GLU A 40 -12.85 -7.17 -3.21
CA GLU A 40 -13.82 -6.52 -2.30
C GLU A 40 -14.81 -7.54 -1.67
N GLN A 41 -15.28 -8.52 -2.44
CA GLN A 41 -16.19 -9.57 -1.97
C GLN A 41 -15.47 -10.53 -1.00
N GLN A 42 -14.21 -10.83 -1.27
CA GLN A 42 -13.38 -11.63 -0.38
C GLN A 42 -13.11 -10.88 0.93
N THR A 43 -12.78 -9.58 0.86
CA THR A 43 -12.60 -8.73 2.04
C THR A 43 -13.87 -8.68 2.87
N LEU A 44 -15.03 -8.45 2.25
CA LEU A 44 -16.33 -8.46 2.94
C LEU A 44 -16.59 -9.80 3.63
N ALA A 45 -16.32 -10.93 2.97
CA ALA A 45 -16.51 -12.25 3.54
C ALA A 45 -15.60 -12.51 4.76
N LEU A 46 -14.31 -12.16 4.66
CA LEU A 46 -13.35 -12.28 5.76
C LEU A 46 -13.75 -11.46 6.98
N VAL A 47 -14.10 -10.19 6.75
CA VAL A 47 -14.53 -9.26 7.81
C VAL A 47 -15.82 -9.77 8.48
N ARG A 48 -16.84 -10.16 7.70
CA ARG A 48 -18.09 -10.71 8.26
C ARG A 48 -17.85 -11.97 9.08
N HIS A 49 -16.97 -12.85 8.63
CA HIS A 49 -16.65 -14.08 9.34
C HIS A 49 -16.00 -13.79 10.69
N ALA A 50 -14.98 -12.94 10.72
CA ALA A 50 -14.23 -12.60 11.93
C ALA A 50 -15.04 -11.74 12.92
N LEU A 51 -16.03 -10.97 12.46
CA LEU A 51 -16.91 -10.18 13.32
C LEU A 51 -17.90 -11.03 14.12
N HIS A 52 -18.16 -12.29 13.75
CA HIS A 52 -19.12 -13.16 14.42
C HIS A 52 -20.50 -12.52 14.65
N GLY A 53 -20.99 -11.74 13.68
CA GLY A 53 -22.28 -11.05 13.74
C GLY A 53 -22.25 -9.66 14.38
N ARG A 54 -21.10 -9.19 14.85
CA ARG A 54 -20.89 -7.78 15.24
C ARG A 54 -20.90 -6.88 14.02
N ARG A 55 -21.15 -5.58 14.23
CA ARG A 55 -21.01 -4.54 13.21
C ARG A 55 -19.53 -4.15 13.08
N LEU A 56 -19.12 -3.77 11.86
CA LEU A 56 -17.89 -3.01 11.67
C LEU A 56 -18.19 -1.53 11.90
N ASP A 57 -17.69 -0.95 12.98
CA ASP A 57 -18.02 0.44 13.35
C ASP A 57 -17.14 1.45 12.62
N ARG A 58 -15.86 1.13 12.41
CA ARG A 58 -14.89 2.04 11.82
C ARG A 58 -13.99 1.39 10.77
N ILE A 59 -13.68 2.16 9.73
CA ILE A 59 -12.57 1.88 8.80
C ILE A 59 -11.51 2.97 9.02
N VAL A 60 -10.25 2.57 9.09
CA VAL A 60 -9.10 3.47 9.17
C VAL A 60 -8.20 3.17 7.98
N ASN A 61 -7.91 4.18 7.15
CA ASN A 61 -6.93 4.04 6.08
C ASN A 61 -5.56 4.57 6.51
N THR A 62 -4.52 3.81 6.23
CA THR A 62 -3.12 4.23 6.43
C THR A 62 -2.71 5.24 5.37
N HIS A 63 -3.09 4.98 4.12
CA HIS A 63 -2.97 5.85 2.96
C HIS A 63 -3.97 5.41 1.88
N LEU A 64 -4.06 6.16 0.78
CA LEU A 64 -5.13 5.99 -0.21
C LEU A 64 -4.68 5.39 -1.54
N HIS A 65 -3.67 4.52 -1.53
CA HIS A 65 -3.46 3.64 -2.68
C HIS A 65 -4.60 2.64 -2.84
N SER A 66 -4.87 2.26 -4.08
CA SER A 66 -6.07 1.50 -4.45
C SER A 66 -6.15 0.14 -3.75
N ASP A 67 -5.01 -0.48 -3.46
CA ASP A 67 -4.88 -1.75 -2.74
C ASP A 67 -5.01 -1.63 -1.22
N HIS A 68 -5.08 -0.41 -0.69
CA HIS A 68 -5.33 -0.12 0.74
C HIS A 68 -6.75 0.38 1.00
N CYS A 69 -7.40 1.01 0.02
CA CYS A 69 -8.73 1.62 0.19
C CYS A 69 -9.81 1.09 -0.77
N GLY A 70 -9.49 0.17 -1.68
CA GLY A 70 -10.40 -0.34 -2.70
C GLY A 70 -11.62 -1.08 -2.17
N GLY A 71 -11.55 -1.62 -0.95
CA GLY A 71 -12.69 -2.25 -0.26
C GLY A 71 -13.55 -1.29 0.57
N ASN A 72 -13.23 0.01 0.62
CA ASN A 72 -13.95 0.97 1.48
C ASN A 72 -15.43 1.05 1.10
N ALA A 73 -15.74 1.22 -0.19
CA ALA A 73 -17.11 1.45 -0.66
C ALA A 73 -18.06 0.28 -0.35
N ILE A 74 -17.63 -0.97 -0.58
CA ILE A 74 -18.45 -2.15 -0.28
C ILE A 74 -18.71 -2.30 1.22
N LEU A 75 -17.71 -2.02 2.06
CA LEU A 75 -17.83 -2.14 3.51
C LEU A 75 -18.72 -1.03 4.08
N GLN A 76 -18.61 0.20 3.56
CA GLN A 76 -19.53 1.29 3.87
C GLN A 76 -20.97 0.94 3.50
N ALA A 77 -21.19 0.42 2.30
CA ALA A 77 -22.53 0.02 1.84
C ALA A 77 -23.12 -1.12 2.71
N HIS A 78 -22.29 -2.05 3.19
CA HIS A 78 -22.74 -3.19 3.99
C HIS A 78 -22.97 -2.85 5.47
N PHE A 79 -22.03 -2.13 6.10
CA PHE A 79 -22.01 -1.91 7.55
C PHE A 79 -22.34 -0.48 7.98
N GLY A 80 -22.30 0.49 7.06
CA GLY A 80 -22.38 1.90 7.38
C GLY A 80 -21.25 2.36 8.30
N SER A 81 -20.03 1.82 8.11
CA SER A 81 -18.88 2.10 8.97
C SER A 81 -18.38 3.53 8.80
N ALA A 82 -18.08 4.20 9.92
CA ALA A 82 -17.43 5.50 9.89
C ALA A 82 -16.01 5.36 9.33
N THR A 83 -15.65 6.13 8.31
CA THR A 83 -14.37 5.98 7.62
C THR A 83 -13.44 7.15 7.93
N HIS A 84 -12.23 6.83 8.40
CA HIS A 84 -11.21 7.79 8.77
C HIS A 84 -10.02 7.67 7.81
N ILE A 85 -9.61 8.79 7.21
CA ILE A 85 -8.53 8.86 6.22
C ILE A 85 -7.44 9.85 6.65
N PRO A 86 -6.24 9.83 6.04
CA PRO A 86 -5.25 10.88 6.27
C PRO A 86 -5.82 12.29 6.00
N VAL A 87 -5.55 13.24 6.90
CA VAL A 87 -6.12 14.59 6.85
C VAL A 87 -5.74 15.35 5.57
N SER A 88 -4.53 15.11 5.06
CA SER A 88 -4.02 15.72 3.82
C SER A 88 -4.84 15.32 2.58
N GLU A 89 -5.50 14.16 2.63
CA GLU A 89 -6.27 13.61 1.52
C GLU A 89 -7.75 14.01 1.55
N ALA A 90 -8.21 14.64 2.63
CA ALA A 90 -9.62 14.97 2.84
C ALA A 90 -10.20 15.83 1.71
N GLY A 91 -9.41 16.75 1.16
CA GLY A 91 -9.80 17.56 0.00
C GLY A 91 -9.99 16.73 -1.26
N ASN A 92 -9.08 15.79 -1.52
CA ASN A 92 -9.05 14.95 -2.71
C ASN A 92 -10.21 13.95 -2.68
N VAL A 93 -10.47 13.29 -1.55
CA VAL A 93 -11.60 12.35 -1.41
C VAL A 93 -12.96 13.08 -1.49
N ARG A 94 -13.09 14.27 -0.87
CA ARG A 94 -14.35 15.03 -0.91
C ARG A 94 -14.77 15.36 -2.35
N HIS A 95 -13.81 15.74 -3.19
CA HIS A 95 -14.06 16.03 -4.60
C HIS A 95 -13.95 14.79 -5.50
N TRP A 96 -13.35 13.71 -4.99
CA TRP A 96 -12.95 12.51 -5.74
C TRP A 96 -12.05 12.87 -6.92
N ASP A 97 -10.97 13.58 -6.60
CA ASP A 97 -9.95 13.99 -7.56
C ASP A 97 -9.02 12.80 -7.84
N GLU A 98 -9.37 11.97 -8.82
CA GLU A 98 -8.62 10.76 -9.18
C GLU A 98 -7.22 11.05 -9.76
N ASP A 99 -6.97 12.29 -10.20
CA ASP A 99 -5.63 12.72 -10.59
C ASP A 99 -4.73 12.85 -9.35
N LYS A 100 -5.27 13.36 -8.23
CA LYS A 100 -4.52 13.50 -6.97
C LYS A 100 -4.53 12.24 -6.09
N LEU A 101 -5.54 11.39 -6.19
CA LEU A 101 -5.62 10.10 -5.49
C LEU A 101 -4.77 9.00 -6.17
N SER A 102 -3.88 9.37 -7.10
CA SER A 102 -2.96 8.52 -7.88
C SER A 102 -3.58 7.40 -8.74
N PHE A 103 -4.87 7.09 -8.60
CA PHE A 103 -5.54 6.01 -9.33
C PHE A 103 -5.37 6.12 -10.84
N LYS A 104 -5.65 7.30 -11.41
CA LYS A 104 -5.50 7.51 -12.85
C LYS A 104 -4.04 7.56 -13.26
N ALA A 105 -3.16 8.14 -12.42
CA ALA A 105 -1.73 8.22 -12.69
C ALA A 105 -1.09 6.83 -12.83
N THR A 106 -1.57 5.87 -12.05
CA THR A 106 -1.08 4.48 -11.97
C THR A 106 -1.91 3.48 -12.80
N GLY A 107 -3.07 3.89 -13.30
CA GLY A 107 -3.98 3.03 -14.08
C GLY A 107 -4.76 2.04 -13.21
N GLN A 108 -4.85 2.31 -11.91
CA GLN A 108 -5.53 1.48 -10.93
C GLN A 108 -6.96 1.95 -10.70
N THR A 109 -7.79 1.08 -10.13
CA THR A 109 -9.21 1.38 -9.89
C THR A 109 -9.53 1.36 -8.40
N CYS A 110 -10.33 2.32 -7.96
CA CYS A 110 -10.86 2.38 -6.60
C CYS A 110 -12.30 2.89 -6.68
N PRO A 111 -13.29 2.17 -6.13
CA PRO A 111 -14.65 2.68 -6.05
C PRO A 111 -14.75 3.92 -5.17
N ARG A 112 -15.57 4.89 -5.60
CA ARG A 112 -15.83 6.10 -4.81
C ARG A 112 -16.38 5.76 -3.43
N PHE A 113 -15.72 6.31 -2.40
CA PHE A 113 -16.15 6.23 -1.00
C PHE A 113 -16.18 7.63 -0.37
N SER A 114 -16.87 7.77 0.77
CA SER A 114 -16.87 9.00 1.59
C SER A 114 -16.05 8.81 2.87
N PHE A 115 -15.77 9.88 3.59
CA PHE A 115 -15.14 9.81 4.90
C PHE A 115 -15.94 10.61 5.93
N ASP A 116 -15.84 10.20 7.18
CA ASP A 116 -16.54 10.78 8.33
C ASP A 116 -15.56 11.47 9.30
N GLY A 117 -14.28 11.11 9.23
CA GLY A 117 -13.21 11.65 10.06
C GLY A 117 -11.87 11.67 9.34
N THR A 118 -10.91 12.38 9.95
CA THR A 118 -9.54 12.47 9.45
C THR A 118 -8.54 12.12 10.53
N LEU A 119 -7.35 11.68 10.13
CA LEU A 119 -6.23 11.35 11.00
C LEU A 119 -5.03 12.23 10.67
N SER A 120 -4.41 12.77 11.70
CA SER A 120 -3.18 13.56 11.62
C SER A 120 -2.07 12.87 12.43
N PRO A 121 -0.80 12.98 12.00
CA PRO A 121 0.31 12.60 12.85
C PRO A 121 0.22 13.28 14.23
N GLY A 122 0.36 12.49 15.30
CA GLY A 122 0.20 12.93 16.69
C GLY A 122 -1.19 12.65 17.29
N ASP A 123 -2.17 12.28 16.47
CA ASP A 123 -3.47 11.82 16.98
C ASP A 123 -3.34 10.50 17.76
N LYS A 124 -4.32 10.25 18.61
CA LYS A 124 -4.47 8.98 19.33
C LYS A 124 -5.81 8.34 18.99
N LEU A 125 -5.79 7.04 18.74
CA LEU A 125 -6.96 6.22 18.51
C LEU A 125 -7.09 5.17 19.61
N THR A 126 -8.34 4.80 19.93
CA THR A 126 -8.62 3.59 20.69
C THR A 126 -9.14 2.54 19.73
N MET A 127 -8.46 1.38 19.67
CA MET A 127 -8.85 0.23 18.85
C MET A 127 -8.53 -1.04 19.63
N ALA A 128 -9.45 -2.01 19.62
CA ALA A 128 -9.34 -3.23 20.45
C ALA A 128 -9.06 -2.93 21.94
N ASP A 129 -9.69 -1.88 22.48
CA ASP A 129 -9.51 -1.37 23.85
C ASP A 129 -8.06 -0.91 24.20
N MET A 130 -7.21 -0.72 23.20
CA MET A 130 -5.83 -0.26 23.35
C MET A 130 -5.64 1.13 22.76
N ALA A 131 -4.69 1.90 23.30
CA ALA A 131 -4.29 3.19 22.73
C ALA A 131 -3.27 3.00 21.60
N TRP A 132 -3.51 3.68 20.48
CA TRP A 132 -2.69 3.67 19.28
C TRP A 132 -2.28 5.09 18.93
N ASP A 133 -0.98 5.31 18.75
CA ASP A 133 -0.43 6.55 18.23
C ASP A 133 -0.48 6.56 16.71
N VAL A 134 -0.98 7.65 16.13
CA VAL A 134 -0.94 7.90 14.69
C VAL A 134 0.37 8.60 14.38
N LEU A 135 1.22 7.97 13.57
CA LEU A 135 2.53 8.47 13.20
C LEU A 135 2.56 8.79 11.71
N GLY A 136 3.18 9.91 11.33
CA GLY A 136 3.46 10.20 9.93
C GLY A 136 4.53 9.26 9.40
N ALA A 137 4.35 8.79 8.17
CA ALA A 137 5.25 7.85 7.51
C ALA A 137 5.51 8.24 6.04
N PRO A 138 5.92 9.50 5.76
CA PRO A 138 6.22 9.91 4.40
C PRO A 138 7.42 9.11 3.85
N GLY A 139 7.44 8.90 2.54
CA GLY A 139 8.42 8.07 1.86
C GLY A 139 7.78 7.37 0.67
N HIS A 140 7.21 6.18 0.90
CA HIS A 140 6.35 5.49 -0.07
C HIS A 140 5.31 6.40 -0.72
N ASP A 141 4.54 7.10 0.12
CA ASP A 141 3.54 8.10 -0.23
C ASP A 141 3.60 9.25 0.80
N ALA A 142 3.42 10.48 0.36
CA ALA A 142 3.61 11.67 1.20
C ALA A 142 2.55 11.80 2.31
N HIS A 143 1.43 11.10 2.18
CA HIS A 143 0.27 11.18 3.07
C HIS A 143 0.15 9.94 3.98
N SER A 144 1.12 9.02 3.89
CA SER A 144 1.11 7.77 4.63
C SER A 144 1.21 7.94 6.14
N LEU A 145 0.46 7.08 6.84
CA LEU A 145 0.41 6.97 8.28
C LEU A 145 0.78 5.56 8.73
N MET A 146 1.40 5.45 9.91
CA MET A 146 1.56 4.22 10.68
C MET A 146 0.75 4.30 11.96
N LEU A 147 0.42 3.15 12.54
CA LEU A 147 -0.29 3.06 13.82
C LEU A 147 0.56 2.25 14.80
N PHE A 148 0.89 2.84 15.94
CA PHE A 148 1.75 2.20 16.95
C PHE A 148 1.02 2.02 18.29
N CYS A 149 0.94 0.78 18.76
CA CYS A 149 0.48 0.47 20.12
C CYS A 149 1.70 0.26 21.02
N ALA A 150 2.08 1.31 21.76
CA ALA A 150 3.26 1.27 22.63
C ALA A 150 3.17 0.22 23.74
N GLN A 151 1.98 0.03 24.33
CA GLN A 151 1.76 -0.93 25.41
C GLN A 151 2.07 -2.37 24.97
N GLU A 152 1.64 -2.73 23.75
CA GLU A 152 1.83 -4.08 23.22
C GLU A 152 3.07 -4.19 22.31
N GLY A 153 3.73 -3.08 21.99
CA GLY A 153 4.87 -3.04 21.05
C GLY A 153 4.47 -3.48 19.64
N ILE A 154 3.26 -3.14 19.18
CA ILE A 154 2.73 -3.52 17.87
C ILE A 154 2.77 -2.30 16.94
N LEU A 155 3.40 -2.45 15.78
CA LEU A 155 3.41 -1.44 14.73
C LEU A 155 2.65 -1.95 13.50
N ILE A 156 1.60 -1.23 13.08
CA ILE A 156 1.06 -1.36 11.73
C ILE A 156 1.85 -0.38 10.85
N SER A 157 2.79 -0.91 10.08
CA SER A 157 3.76 -0.10 9.32
C SER A 157 3.29 0.29 7.93
N ALA A 158 2.16 -0.27 7.46
CA ALA A 158 1.72 -0.13 6.07
C ALA A 158 2.91 -0.40 5.12
N ASP A 159 3.17 0.53 4.19
CA ASP A 159 4.22 0.39 3.18
C ASP A 159 5.56 1.04 3.55
N ALA A 160 5.68 1.60 4.75
CA ALA A 160 6.92 2.18 5.27
C ALA A 160 7.92 1.12 5.74
N LEU A 161 7.46 -0.10 6.10
CA LEU A 161 8.36 -1.20 6.42
C LEU A 161 7.68 -2.54 6.20
N TRP A 162 8.27 -3.34 5.32
CA TRP A 162 7.98 -4.76 5.16
C TRP A 162 9.14 -5.59 5.71
N GLN A 163 8.92 -6.90 5.88
CA GLN A 163 10.00 -7.79 6.32
C GLN A 163 11.24 -7.68 5.40
N ASN A 164 11.02 -7.46 4.10
CA ASN A 164 12.05 -7.42 3.06
C ASN A 164 12.09 -6.09 2.28
N GLY A 165 11.92 -4.95 2.95
CA GLY A 165 12.05 -3.63 2.33
C GLY A 165 10.91 -2.69 2.70
N PHE A 166 10.37 -2.00 1.71
CA PHE A 166 9.29 -1.03 1.79
C PHE A 166 8.70 -0.85 0.38
N GLY A 167 7.60 -0.10 0.29
CA GLY A 167 6.90 0.21 -0.96
C GLY A 167 7.75 0.95 -2.01
N VAL A 168 7.18 1.19 -3.19
CA VAL A 168 7.82 2.10 -4.16
C VAL A 168 7.82 3.52 -3.60
N ILE A 169 8.90 4.28 -3.70
CA ILE A 169 8.90 5.69 -3.30
C ILE A 169 8.35 6.51 -4.47
N PHE A 170 7.05 6.75 -4.47
CA PHE A 170 6.35 7.43 -5.56
C PHE A 170 6.68 8.92 -5.71
N PRO A 171 6.85 9.73 -4.64
CA PRO A 171 7.19 11.15 -4.76
C PRO A 171 8.44 11.41 -5.63
N GLU A 172 9.43 10.54 -5.55
CA GLU A 172 10.67 10.61 -6.35
C GLU A 172 10.42 10.41 -7.86
N LEU A 173 9.29 9.84 -8.29
CA LEU A 173 8.96 9.72 -9.72
C LEU A 173 8.41 11.03 -10.29
N ASP A 174 7.78 11.84 -9.43
CA ASP A 174 7.19 13.12 -9.79
C ASP A 174 8.13 14.31 -9.56
N GLY A 175 9.33 14.05 -9.06
CA GLY A 175 10.36 15.05 -8.79
C GLY A 175 10.25 15.68 -7.40
N GLU A 176 9.44 15.09 -6.52
CA GLU A 176 9.37 15.43 -5.11
C GLU A 176 10.36 14.58 -4.30
N SER A 177 10.68 15.02 -3.08
CA SER A 177 11.53 14.23 -2.19
C SER A 177 10.74 13.09 -1.57
N GLY A 178 11.29 11.88 -1.61
CA GLY A 178 10.78 10.74 -0.86
C GLY A 178 11.86 9.91 -0.19
N PHE A 179 13.12 9.93 -0.67
CA PHE A 179 14.19 9.15 -0.04
C PHE A 179 14.59 9.66 1.35
N ALA A 180 14.58 10.99 1.56
CA ALA A 180 14.92 11.58 2.85
C ALA A 180 13.83 11.29 3.88
N GLU A 181 12.58 11.36 3.43
CA GLU A 181 11.37 11.08 4.19
C GLU A 181 11.32 9.60 4.60
N GLU A 182 11.54 8.68 3.66
CA GLU A 182 11.62 7.24 3.95
C GLU A 182 12.72 6.96 4.99
N ARG A 183 13.88 7.61 4.87
CA ARG A 183 14.97 7.46 5.85
C ARG A 183 14.54 7.90 7.25
N ALA A 184 13.90 9.07 7.35
CA ALA A 184 13.40 9.59 8.61
C ALA A 184 12.31 8.68 9.20
N THR A 185 11.45 8.10 8.36
CA THR A 185 10.45 7.11 8.77
C THR A 185 11.11 5.84 9.32
N LEU A 186 12.15 5.31 8.67
CA LEU A 186 12.92 4.17 9.18
C LEU A 186 13.69 4.50 10.47
N ASP A 187 14.13 5.75 10.67
CA ASP A 187 14.72 6.24 11.92
C ASP A 187 13.67 6.32 13.04
N LEU A 188 12.47 6.82 12.72
CA LEU A 188 11.34 6.84 13.65
C LEU A 188 11.00 5.41 14.09
N ILE A 189 10.80 4.47 13.16
CA ILE A 189 10.51 3.07 13.49
C ILE A 189 11.60 2.46 14.38
N ALA A 190 12.88 2.75 14.10
CA ALA A 190 13.99 2.28 14.94
C ALA A 190 13.99 2.84 16.36
N SER A 191 13.37 4.00 16.57
CA SER A 191 13.18 4.61 17.90
C SER A 191 11.97 4.06 18.65
N LEU A 192 11.04 3.38 17.96
CA LEU A 192 9.91 2.70 18.58
C LEU A 192 10.39 1.38 19.18
N ASP A 193 9.93 1.04 20.37
CA ASP A 193 10.11 -0.29 20.96
C ASP A 193 9.12 -1.31 20.34
N ALA A 194 9.10 -1.38 19.00
CA ALA A 194 8.24 -2.27 18.25
C ALA A 194 8.79 -3.70 18.30
N ARG A 195 8.00 -4.61 18.87
CA ARG A 195 8.32 -6.05 19.01
C ARG A 195 7.75 -6.87 17.86
N VAL A 196 6.68 -6.39 17.25
CA VAL A 196 6.00 -7.02 16.13
C VAL A 196 5.52 -5.96 15.15
N VAL A 197 5.66 -6.25 13.86
CA VAL A 197 5.25 -5.38 12.76
C VAL A 197 4.24 -6.11 11.88
N VAL A 198 3.11 -5.45 11.64
CA VAL A 198 2.10 -5.83 10.66
C VAL A 198 2.30 -4.94 9.42
N PRO A 199 2.92 -5.46 8.36
CA PRO A 199 3.15 -4.68 7.14
C PRO A 199 1.88 -4.54 6.30
N GLY A 200 1.91 -3.59 5.37
CA GLY A 200 0.93 -3.48 4.29
C GLY A 200 0.96 -4.71 3.39
N HIS A 201 2.13 -5.27 3.08
CA HIS A 201 2.26 -6.47 2.26
C HIS A 201 3.17 -7.53 2.91
N GLY A 202 2.76 -8.79 2.80
CA GLY A 202 3.49 -9.96 3.30
C GLY A 202 3.20 -10.30 4.77
N ALA A 203 3.95 -11.27 5.30
CA ALA A 203 3.69 -11.82 6.64
C ALA A 203 4.08 -10.86 7.78
N VAL A 204 3.35 -10.98 8.88
CA VAL A 204 3.69 -10.36 10.17
C VAL A 204 5.07 -10.87 10.63
N PHE A 205 5.92 -9.96 11.11
CA PHE A 205 7.29 -10.31 11.51
C PHE A 205 7.71 -9.66 12.83
N THR A 206 8.70 -10.27 13.49
CA THR A 206 9.24 -9.83 14.80
C THR A 206 10.71 -9.43 14.76
N ASP A 207 11.45 -9.78 13.71
CA ASP A 207 12.85 -9.40 13.55
C ASP A 207 12.96 -8.00 12.95
N VAL A 208 12.54 -7.00 13.74
CA VAL A 208 12.44 -5.59 13.33
C VAL A 208 13.82 -5.02 13.00
N ALA A 209 14.84 -5.31 13.80
CA ALA A 209 16.19 -4.82 13.58
C ALA A 209 16.77 -5.29 12.24
N GLN A 210 16.58 -6.55 11.87
CA GLN A 210 17.06 -7.06 10.60
C GLN A 210 16.21 -6.56 9.42
N ALA A 211 14.89 -6.36 9.59
CA ALA A 211 14.04 -5.73 8.59
C ALA A 211 14.49 -4.29 8.29
N LEU A 212 14.74 -3.48 9.33
CA LEU A 212 15.28 -2.13 9.21
C LEU A 212 16.64 -2.10 8.51
N LYS A 213 17.53 -3.06 8.81
CA LYS A 213 18.83 -3.17 8.12
C LYS A 213 18.66 -3.44 6.62
N ARG A 214 17.75 -4.36 6.24
CA ARG A 214 17.41 -4.63 4.84
C ARG A 214 16.79 -3.42 4.16
N ALA A 215 15.85 -2.75 4.82
CA ALA A 215 15.21 -1.53 4.33
C ALA A 215 16.24 -0.42 4.07
N ARG A 216 17.13 -0.12 5.04
CA ARG A 216 18.19 0.89 4.86
C ARG A 216 19.14 0.55 3.70
N THR A 217 19.55 -0.72 3.59
CA THR A 217 20.40 -1.16 2.47
C THR A 217 19.70 -0.98 1.13
N ARG A 218 18.41 -1.30 1.05
CA ARG A 218 17.59 -1.08 -0.13
C ARG A 218 17.45 0.40 -0.45
N LEU A 219 17.21 1.23 0.57
CA LEU A 219 17.08 2.68 0.43
C LEU A 219 18.37 3.29 -0.13
N ASP A 220 19.52 2.96 0.46
CA ASP A 220 20.84 3.43 -0.01
C ASP A 220 21.10 3.00 -1.46
N PHE A 221 20.69 1.78 -1.83
CA PHE A 221 20.81 1.29 -3.21
C PHE A 221 19.94 2.10 -4.18
N LEU A 222 18.68 2.39 -3.82
CA LEU A 222 17.75 3.14 -4.66
C LEU A 222 18.16 4.62 -4.75
N SER A 223 18.48 5.26 -3.62
CA SER A 223 18.84 6.69 -3.58
C SER A 223 20.20 6.97 -4.21
N GLY A 224 21.09 5.97 -4.31
CA GLY A 224 22.39 6.11 -4.97
C GLY A 224 22.31 6.31 -6.49
N ASN A 225 21.16 6.02 -7.11
CA ASN A 225 20.89 6.37 -8.51
C ASN A 225 19.35 6.44 -8.73
N PRO A 226 18.77 7.63 -8.96
CA PRO A 226 17.33 7.81 -9.15
C PRO A 226 16.71 6.92 -10.23
N ALA A 227 17.47 6.56 -11.28
CA ALA A 227 16.99 5.63 -12.31
C ALA A 227 16.60 4.26 -11.73
N ARG A 228 17.22 3.81 -10.63
CA ARG A 228 16.89 2.52 -9.98
C ARG A 228 15.50 2.52 -9.37
N ASN A 229 15.07 3.63 -8.77
CA ASN A 229 13.71 3.74 -8.24
C ASN A 229 12.69 3.80 -9.38
N ALA A 230 12.97 4.58 -10.43
CA ALA A 230 12.12 4.62 -11.62
C ALA A 230 12.00 3.23 -12.31
N GLU A 231 13.11 2.53 -12.50
CA GLU A 231 13.15 1.16 -13.02
C GLU A 231 12.38 0.17 -12.14
N TYR A 232 12.51 0.30 -10.83
CA TYR A 232 11.75 -0.53 -9.88
C TYR A 232 10.25 -0.24 -9.98
N ALA A 233 9.86 1.04 -9.97
CA ALA A 233 8.48 1.48 -10.02
C ALA A 233 7.75 0.99 -11.27
N VAL A 234 8.34 1.16 -12.47
CA VAL A 234 7.67 0.73 -13.72
C VAL A 234 7.48 -0.79 -13.78
N LYS A 235 8.37 -1.57 -13.17
CA LYS A 235 8.21 -3.03 -13.02
C LYS A 235 7.08 -3.37 -12.06
N VAL A 236 7.02 -2.70 -10.91
CA VAL A 236 5.94 -2.90 -9.92
C VAL A 236 4.59 -2.55 -10.55
N LEU A 237 4.48 -1.40 -11.21
CA LEU A 237 3.24 -0.95 -11.85
C LEU A 237 2.75 -1.93 -12.92
N LEU A 238 3.63 -2.39 -13.82
CA LEU A 238 3.23 -3.40 -14.81
C LEU A 238 2.83 -4.73 -14.16
N LYS A 239 3.59 -5.20 -13.17
CA LYS A 239 3.23 -6.44 -12.45
C LYS A 239 1.90 -6.28 -11.72
N PHE A 240 1.61 -5.13 -11.12
CA PHE A 240 0.34 -4.86 -10.46
C PHE A 240 -0.83 -4.89 -11.45
N LEU A 241 -0.72 -4.19 -12.59
CA LEU A 241 -1.73 -4.21 -13.65
C LEU A 241 -1.90 -5.62 -14.25
N LEU A 242 -0.84 -6.42 -14.28
CA LEU A 242 -0.87 -7.81 -14.71
C LEU A 242 -1.53 -8.73 -13.67
N LEU A 243 -1.36 -8.48 -12.37
CA LEU A 243 -2.08 -9.17 -11.29
C LEU A 243 -3.58 -8.86 -11.38
N GLU A 244 -3.96 -7.63 -11.74
CA GLU A 244 -5.37 -7.29 -11.96
C GLU A 244 -5.95 -8.00 -13.19
N LYS A 245 -5.29 -7.87 -14.35
CA LYS A 245 -5.81 -8.35 -15.63
C LYS A 245 -5.58 -9.84 -15.86
N GLN A 246 -4.68 -10.47 -15.10
CA GLN A 246 -4.13 -11.83 -15.25
C GLN A 246 -3.39 -12.10 -16.58
N ARG A 247 -3.75 -11.39 -17.65
CA ARG A 247 -3.04 -11.38 -18.93
C ARG A 247 -3.28 -10.08 -19.68
N MET A 248 -2.34 -9.70 -20.54
CA MET A 248 -2.50 -8.60 -21.51
C MET A 248 -1.70 -8.90 -22.78
N LYS A 249 -2.08 -8.34 -23.92
CA LYS A 249 -1.25 -8.49 -25.14
C LYS A 249 0.04 -7.72 -24.95
N VAL A 250 1.16 -8.30 -25.37
CA VAL A 250 2.47 -7.63 -25.29
C VAL A 250 2.46 -6.33 -26.10
N ASP A 251 1.78 -6.33 -27.25
CA ASP A 251 1.69 -5.18 -28.15
C ASP A 251 0.84 -4.01 -27.57
N ASP A 252 0.00 -4.27 -26.57
CA ASP A 252 -0.81 -3.24 -25.92
C ASP A 252 -0.02 -2.51 -24.81
N VAL A 253 1.07 -3.08 -24.31
CA VAL A 253 1.84 -2.54 -23.17
C VAL A 253 2.45 -1.15 -23.46
N PRO A 254 3.02 -0.87 -24.64
CA PRO A 254 3.52 0.47 -24.98
C PRO A 254 2.43 1.56 -24.91
N ALA A 255 1.26 1.29 -25.49
CA ALA A 255 0.14 2.23 -25.46
C ALA A 255 -0.38 2.46 -24.03
N LEU A 256 -0.45 1.38 -23.24
CA LEU A 256 -0.76 1.47 -21.81
C LEU A 256 0.26 2.37 -21.09
N PHE A 257 1.56 2.12 -21.23
CA PHE A 257 2.61 2.92 -20.59
C PHE A 257 2.57 4.39 -20.98
N ALA A 258 2.31 4.70 -22.25
CA ALA A 258 2.15 6.06 -22.73
C ALA A 258 0.91 6.77 -22.15
N SER A 259 -0.09 6.01 -21.72
CA SER A 259 -1.32 6.55 -21.12
C SER A 259 -1.20 6.82 -19.61
N LEU A 260 -0.16 6.32 -18.94
CA LEU A 260 0.03 6.44 -17.49
C LEU A 260 0.95 7.62 -17.13
N PRO A 261 0.42 8.72 -16.55
CA PRO A 261 1.20 9.90 -16.20
C PRO A 261 2.48 9.61 -15.42
N ILE A 262 2.41 8.69 -14.44
CA ILE A 262 3.56 8.39 -13.58
C ILE A 262 4.70 7.68 -14.32
N ILE A 263 4.36 6.86 -15.33
CA ILE A 263 5.35 6.20 -16.16
C ILE A 263 5.98 7.21 -17.12
N VAL A 264 5.18 8.08 -17.73
CA VAL A 264 5.68 9.15 -18.61
C VAL A 264 6.63 10.07 -17.85
N ALA A 265 6.25 10.48 -16.63
CA ALA A 265 7.07 11.24 -15.70
C ALA A 265 8.42 10.55 -15.41
N ALA A 266 8.39 9.28 -14.98
CA ALA A 266 9.58 8.50 -14.69
C ALA A 266 10.49 8.34 -15.93
N SER A 267 9.88 8.10 -17.09
CA SER A 267 10.56 7.94 -18.38
C SER A 267 11.36 9.18 -18.77
N GLN A 268 10.73 10.36 -18.67
CA GLN A 268 11.31 11.65 -19.05
C GLN A 268 12.37 12.12 -18.06
N ARG A 269 12.12 11.97 -16.74
CA ARG A 269 13.00 12.51 -15.70
C ARG A 269 14.22 11.64 -15.43
N TYR A 270 14.07 10.31 -15.44
CA TYR A 270 15.08 9.41 -14.86
C TYR A 270 15.58 8.33 -15.82
N LEU A 271 14.78 7.88 -16.78
CA LEU A 271 15.16 6.76 -17.64
C LEU A 271 15.75 7.20 -18.98
N GLY A 272 15.45 8.40 -19.46
CA GLY A 272 15.96 8.92 -20.73
C GLY A 272 15.52 8.10 -21.95
N LYS A 273 14.35 7.46 -21.85
CA LYS A 273 13.77 6.57 -22.86
C LYS A 273 12.36 7.04 -23.21
N SER A 274 11.84 6.63 -24.37
CA SER A 274 10.43 6.75 -24.70
C SER A 274 9.59 5.77 -23.86
N PRO A 275 8.28 6.04 -23.62
CA PRO A 275 7.40 5.09 -22.94
C PRO A 275 7.34 3.71 -23.59
N GLU A 276 7.48 3.64 -24.92
CA GLU A 276 7.57 2.38 -25.66
C GLU A 276 8.83 1.58 -25.31
N GLU A 277 10.00 2.21 -25.31
CA GLU A 277 11.26 1.56 -24.92
C GLU A 277 11.23 1.10 -23.45
N VAL A 278 10.61 1.90 -22.57
CA VAL A 278 10.41 1.52 -21.16
C VAL A 278 9.47 0.32 -21.06
N ALA A 279 8.34 0.31 -21.79
CA ALA A 279 7.41 -0.82 -21.81
C ALA A 279 8.11 -2.12 -22.26
N GLN A 280 8.80 -2.07 -23.40
CA GLN A 280 9.54 -3.23 -23.94
C GLN A 280 10.62 -3.72 -22.97
N TRP A 281 11.33 -2.81 -22.32
CA TRP A 281 12.33 -3.15 -21.31
C TRP A 281 11.67 -3.79 -20.07
N THR A 282 10.57 -3.24 -19.58
CA THR A 282 9.87 -3.74 -18.39
C THR A 282 9.32 -5.14 -18.61
N VAL A 283 8.68 -5.40 -19.75
CA VAL A 283 8.22 -6.75 -20.13
C VAL A 283 9.38 -7.76 -20.08
N LYS A 284 10.52 -7.42 -20.68
CA LYS A 284 11.72 -8.27 -20.65
C LYS A 284 12.22 -8.50 -19.23
N GLN A 285 12.18 -7.49 -18.36
CA GLN A 285 12.61 -7.65 -16.96
C GLN A 285 11.67 -8.54 -16.16
N LEU A 286 10.35 -8.41 -16.32
CA LEU A 286 9.39 -9.28 -15.61
C LEU A 286 9.54 -10.74 -16.04
N VAL A 287 9.72 -11.00 -17.33
CA VAL A 287 9.99 -12.36 -17.84
C VAL A 287 11.31 -12.90 -17.32
N ARG A 288 12.38 -12.10 -17.35
CA ARG A 288 13.69 -12.49 -16.82
C ARG A 288 13.66 -12.82 -15.33
N ALA A 289 12.83 -12.10 -14.57
CA ALA A 289 12.64 -12.32 -13.14
C ALA A 289 11.65 -13.44 -12.81
N CYS A 290 11.13 -14.15 -13.81
CA CYS A 290 10.08 -15.17 -13.67
C CYS A 290 8.82 -14.65 -12.96
N SER A 291 8.53 -13.35 -13.07
CA SER A 291 7.33 -12.71 -12.51
C SER A 291 6.21 -12.57 -13.54
N ALA A 292 6.47 -12.97 -14.78
CA ALA A 292 5.53 -13.08 -15.90
C ALA A 292 6.11 -14.02 -16.95
N ARG A 293 5.28 -14.53 -17.87
CA ARG A 293 5.72 -15.28 -19.05
C ARG A 293 5.02 -14.77 -20.32
N ILE A 294 5.61 -15.04 -21.48
CA ILE A 294 4.98 -14.74 -22.77
C ILE A 294 4.51 -16.04 -23.42
N GLU A 295 3.23 -16.08 -23.79
CA GLU A 295 2.59 -17.21 -24.46
C GLU A 295 1.60 -16.67 -25.50
N ASP A 296 1.71 -17.11 -26.75
CA ASP A 296 0.83 -16.70 -27.87
C ASP A 296 0.64 -15.17 -28.01
N GLY A 297 1.70 -14.38 -27.77
CA GLY A 297 1.66 -12.92 -27.85
C GLY A 297 1.04 -12.21 -26.64
N TYR A 298 0.68 -12.97 -25.59
CA TYR A 298 0.20 -12.44 -24.32
C TYR A 298 1.29 -12.49 -23.26
N LEU A 299 1.41 -11.40 -22.50
CA LEU A 299 2.06 -11.39 -21.21
C LEU A 299 1.09 -11.97 -20.18
N LEU A 300 1.47 -13.05 -19.53
CA LEU A 300 0.67 -13.75 -18.53
C LEU A 300 1.25 -13.49 -17.14
N ASN A 301 0.36 -13.31 -16.16
CA ASN A 301 0.74 -13.35 -14.76
C ASN A 301 1.30 -14.75 -14.44
N ASP A 302 2.52 -14.79 -13.93
CA ASP A 302 3.18 -16.01 -13.44
C ASP A 302 3.80 -15.69 -12.08
N GLY A 303 3.57 -16.57 -11.10
CA GLY A 303 3.75 -16.25 -9.67
C GLY A 303 2.67 -15.31 -9.17
#